data_AF-A0A5D3KD41-F1
#
_entry.id   AF-A0A5D3KD41-F1
#
_cell.length_a   1.000
_cell.length_b   1.000
_cell.length_c   1.000
_cell.angle_alpha   90.00
_cell.angle_beta   90.00
_cell.angle_gamma   90.00
#
_symmetry.space_group_name_H-M   'P 1'
#
loop_
_entity.id
_entity.type
_entity.pdbx_description
1 polymer ?
#
loop_
_entity_poly.entity_id
_entity_poly.type
_entity_poly.pdbx_seq_one_letter_code
_entity_poly.pdbx_strand_id
1 'polypeptide(L)'
;MSETVTTATDAAGAIGPGRLVLVVGPSGAGKDTLLRLAQAACVDDHDVVFPRRVVTRASSADEDNIAVSADEFARARDHGDFAVYWDAHGHSYALPLEINDDIRAGRAVVSNVSRTVIAALRQAYANVIVVAITAPPDVLAQRLAARARHTDGNIADRLARSVDDASANADVTILNAGSADYHGRQLVRVIRNESWRE
;
A
#
# COMPACT_ATOMS: atom_id res chain seq x y z
N MET A 1 3.39 13.97 -16.53
CA MET A 1 3.55 12.60 -17.05
C MET A 1 2.24 11.88 -16.80
N SER A 2 1.60 11.35 -17.85
CA SER A 2 0.35 10.61 -17.71
C SER A 2 0.62 9.31 -16.97
N GLU A 3 -0.04 9.14 -15.82
CA GLU A 3 0.04 7.93 -15.00
C GLU A 3 -0.94 6.91 -15.56
N THR A 4 -0.44 5.75 -16.00
CA THR A 4 -1.28 4.67 -16.54
C THR A 4 -1.58 3.68 -15.42
N VAL A 5 -2.86 3.44 -15.17
CA VAL A 5 -3.34 2.40 -14.27
C VAL A 5 -4.07 1.37 -15.13
N THR A 6 -3.71 0.10 -14.97
CA THR A 6 -4.42 -1.00 -15.61
C THR A 6 -4.57 -2.12 -14.60
N THR A 7 -5.79 -2.62 -14.49
CA THR A 7 -6.18 -3.72 -13.61
C THR A 7 -6.74 -4.85 -14.45
N ALA A 8 -6.42 -6.09 -14.08
CA ALA A 8 -7.10 -7.25 -14.62
C ALA A 8 -8.51 -7.35 -13.99
N THR A 9 -9.54 -7.02 -14.76
CA THR A 9 -10.94 -7.27 -14.38
C THR A 9 -11.32 -8.69 -14.82
N ASP A 10 -12.00 -9.44 -13.95
CA ASP A 10 -12.53 -10.76 -14.31
C ASP A 10 -13.77 -10.62 -15.21
N ALA A 11 -13.98 -11.55 -16.14
CA ALA A 11 -15.11 -11.53 -17.06
C ALA A 11 -16.47 -11.75 -16.35
N ALA A 12 -16.46 -12.17 -15.08
CA ALA A 12 -17.63 -12.58 -14.29
C ALA A 12 -18.03 -11.59 -13.16
N GLY A 13 -17.36 -10.45 -13.02
CA GLY A 13 -17.63 -9.46 -11.96
C GLY A 13 -16.39 -9.14 -11.11
N ALA A 14 -16.56 -8.36 -10.04
CA ALA A 14 -15.46 -7.98 -9.16
C ALA A 14 -14.96 -9.19 -8.34
N ILE A 15 -13.63 -9.32 -8.19
CA ILE A 15 -12.96 -10.44 -7.51
C ILE A 15 -13.23 -10.40 -6.00
N GLY A 16 -13.67 -11.52 -5.43
CA GLY A 16 -14.03 -11.68 -4.01
C GLY A 16 -14.13 -13.16 -3.63
N PRO A 17 -14.50 -13.52 -2.38
CA PRO A 17 -15.09 -12.66 -1.34
C PRO A 17 -14.07 -12.04 -0.35
N GLY A 18 -12.78 -12.33 -0.50
CA GLY A 18 -11.72 -11.77 0.36
C GLY A 18 -11.61 -10.25 0.29
N ARG A 19 -10.83 -9.67 1.19
CA ARG A 19 -10.70 -8.22 1.36
C ARG A 19 -9.36 -7.73 0.83
N LEU A 20 -9.37 -6.66 0.04
CA LEU A 20 -8.17 -5.95 -0.36
C LEU A 20 -8.01 -4.69 0.49
N VAL A 21 -7.06 -4.72 1.43
CA VAL A 21 -6.74 -3.62 2.33
C VAL A 21 -5.60 -2.79 1.75
N LEU A 22 -5.94 -1.60 1.25
CA LEU A 22 -5.03 -0.66 0.61
C LEU A 22 -4.52 0.36 1.62
N VAL A 23 -3.24 0.33 1.91
CA VAL A 23 -2.60 1.31 2.78
C VAL A 23 -2.03 2.45 1.93
N VAL A 24 -2.48 3.66 2.20
CA VAL A 24 -2.04 4.88 1.51
C VAL A 24 -1.65 5.96 2.50
N GLY A 25 -1.01 7.03 2.02
CA GLY A 25 -0.65 8.17 2.84
C GLY A 25 0.67 8.82 2.46
N PRO A 26 0.98 10.00 3.01
CA PRO A 26 2.15 10.76 2.63
C PRO A 26 3.46 10.07 3.02
N SER A 27 4.54 10.51 2.39
CA SER A 27 5.88 10.10 2.81
C SER A 27 6.16 10.63 4.22
N GLY A 28 6.77 9.82 5.09
CA GLY A 28 6.97 10.18 6.50
C GLY A 28 5.78 9.86 7.43
N ALA A 29 4.63 9.41 6.90
CA ALA A 29 3.48 9.01 7.72
C ALA A 29 3.72 7.75 8.57
N GLY A 30 4.76 6.97 8.26
CA GLY A 30 5.09 5.73 8.99
C GLY A 30 4.37 4.48 8.48
N LYS A 31 3.87 4.49 7.23
CA LYS A 31 3.19 3.34 6.59
C LYS A 31 3.96 2.03 6.73
N ASP A 32 5.23 2.03 6.30
CA ASP A 32 6.05 0.80 6.28
C ASP A 32 6.30 0.28 7.70
N THR A 33 6.44 1.19 8.68
CA THR A 33 6.54 0.82 10.09
C THR A 33 5.27 0.15 10.60
N LEU A 34 4.09 0.73 10.33
CA LEU A 34 2.83 0.13 10.78
C LEU A 34 2.54 -1.19 10.07
N LEU A 35 2.87 -1.30 8.77
CA LEU A 35 2.74 -2.54 8.01
C LEU A 35 3.62 -3.65 8.56
N ARG A 36 4.88 -3.36 8.91
CA ARG A 36 5.78 -4.35 9.52
C ARG A 36 5.26 -4.84 10.87
N LEU A 37 4.73 -3.92 11.69
CA LEU A 37 4.12 -4.28 12.97
C LEU A 37 2.85 -5.12 12.77
N ALA A 38 2.02 -4.79 11.79
CA ALA A 38 0.83 -5.56 11.46
C ALA A 38 1.19 -6.96 10.92
N GLN A 39 2.19 -7.05 10.04
CA GLN A 39 2.70 -8.31 9.51
C GLN A 39 3.22 -9.21 10.63
N ALA A 40 4.00 -8.65 11.57
CA ALA A 40 4.47 -9.39 12.74
C ALA A 40 3.32 -9.88 13.65
N ALA A 41 2.28 -9.07 13.82
CA ALA A 41 1.10 -9.41 14.64
C ALA A 41 0.15 -10.42 13.97
N CYS A 42 0.29 -10.61 12.66
CA CYS A 42 -0.50 -11.53 11.84
C CYS A 42 0.31 -12.74 11.34
N VAL A 43 1.51 -12.99 11.88
CA VAL A 43 2.40 -14.05 11.37
C VAL A 43 1.78 -15.46 11.43
N ASP A 44 0.94 -15.72 12.44
CA ASP A 44 0.24 -16.98 12.63
C ASP A 44 -1.19 -16.98 12.05
N ASP A 45 -1.58 -15.90 11.35
CA ASP A 45 -2.92 -15.69 10.82
C ASP A 45 -2.94 -16.01 9.31
N HIS A 46 -3.26 -17.26 8.98
CA HIS A 46 -3.24 -17.76 7.59
C HIS A 46 -4.32 -17.13 6.68
N ASP A 47 -5.26 -16.38 7.25
CA ASP A 47 -6.28 -15.64 6.52
C ASP A 47 -5.81 -14.22 6.13
N VAL A 48 -4.60 -13.82 6.52
CA VAL A 48 -4.00 -12.52 6.18
C VAL A 48 -2.74 -12.71 5.33
N VAL A 49 -2.69 -12.01 4.20
CA VAL A 49 -1.57 -12.08 3.25
C VAL A 49 -0.98 -10.69 3.03
N PHE A 50 0.35 -10.60 3.18
CA PHE A 50 1.14 -9.42 2.84
C PHE A 50 1.98 -9.74 1.59
N PRO A 51 1.47 -9.47 0.36
CA PRO A 51 2.19 -9.79 -0.85
C PRO A 51 3.43 -8.91 -1.00
N ARG A 52 4.52 -9.50 -1.48
CA ARG A 52 5.70 -8.74 -1.90
C ARG A 52 5.38 -8.02 -3.21
N ARG A 53 5.49 -6.69 -3.22
CA ARG A 53 5.28 -5.90 -4.44
C ARG A 53 6.45 -6.10 -5.38
N VAL A 54 6.18 -6.12 -6.68
CA VAL A 54 7.22 -6.11 -7.72
C VAL A 54 7.56 -4.65 -8.02
N VAL A 55 8.84 -4.28 -7.99
CA VAL A 55 9.27 -2.89 -8.15
C VAL A 55 10.52 -2.77 -9.03
N THR A 56 10.60 -1.70 -9.82
CA THR A 56 11.81 -1.43 -10.65
C THR A 56 12.89 -0.63 -9.94
N ARG A 57 12.63 -0.22 -8.69
CA ARG A 57 13.64 0.42 -7.84
C ARG A 57 14.61 -0.62 -7.26
N ALA A 58 15.82 -0.20 -6.93
CA ALA A 58 16.75 -1.04 -6.19
C ALA A 58 16.14 -1.49 -4.85
N SER A 59 16.41 -2.74 -4.46
CA SER A 59 16.03 -3.27 -3.15
C SER A 59 16.59 -2.38 -2.04
N SER A 60 15.77 -2.14 -1.03
CA SER A 60 16.17 -1.45 0.21
C SER A 60 15.90 -2.37 1.38
N ALA A 61 16.74 -2.37 2.42
CA ALA A 61 16.49 -3.13 3.65
C ALA A 61 15.17 -2.74 4.35
N ASP A 62 14.62 -1.55 4.03
CA ASP A 62 13.42 -1.00 4.64
C ASP A 62 12.10 -1.64 4.16
N GLU A 63 12.08 -2.31 3.00
CA GLU A 63 10.84 -2.84 2.40
C GLU A 63 11.07 -4.20 1.74
N ASP A 64 10.20 -5.16 2.04
CA ASP A 64 10.18 -6.49 1.43
C ASP A 64 9.45 -6.46 0.07
N ASN A 65 10.18 -6.05 -0.97
CA ASN A 65 9.71 -6.04 -2.36
C ASN A 65 10.58 -6.96 -3.23
N ILE A 66 10.00 -7.45 -4.31
CA ILE A 66 10.73 -8.14 -5.39
C ILE A 66 11.27 -7.06 -6.34
N ALA A 67 12.58 -6.83 -6.32
CA ALA A 67 13.20 -5.90 -7.26
C ALA A 67 13.48 -6.58 -8.61
N VAL A 68 13.07 -5.93 -9.69
CA VAL A 68 13.29 -6.39 -11.08
C VAL A 68 13.82 -5.23 -11.93
N SER A 69 14.45 -5.54 -13.05
CA SER A 69 14.77 -4.54 -14.06
C SER A 69 13.52 -4.01 -14.76
N ALA A 70 13.65 -2.86 -15.43
CA ALA A 70 12.56 -2.31 -16.24
C ALA A 70 12.13 -3.27 -17.37
N ASP A 71 13.08 -3.97 -17.99
CA ASP A 71 12.80 -4.94 -19.06
C ASP A 71 12.05 -6.17 -18.54
N GLU A 72 12.43 -6.69 -17.37
CA GLU A 72 11.71 -7.79 -16.72
C GLU A 72 10.29 -7.38 -16.32
N PHE A 73 10.12 -6.17 -15.77
CA PHE A 73 8.81 -5.64 -15.44
C PHE A 73 7.91 -5.50 -16.68
N ALA A 74 8.45 -4.97 -17.78
CA ALA A 74 7.73 -4.83 -19.03
C ALA A 74 7.28 -6.19 -19.58
N ARG A 75 8.17 -7.19 -19.58
CA ARG A 75 7.83 -8.56 -20.01
C ARG A 75 6.74 -9.19 -19.14
N ALA A 76 6.87 -9.08 -17.82
CA ALA A 76 5.88 -9.62 -16.87
C ALA A 76 4.51 -8.96 -17.05
N ARG A 77 4.50 -7.63 -17.26
CA ARG A 77 3.28 -6.90 -17.59
C ARG A 77 2.66 -7.39 -18.90
N ASP A 78 3.45 -7.54 -19.95
CA ASP A 78 2.97 -7.94 -21.28
C ASP A 78 2.48 -9.41 -21.30
N HIS A 79 2.97 -10.25 -20.37
CA HIS A 79 2.47 -11.61 -20.14
C HIS A 79 1.22 -11.69 -19.26
N GLY A 80 0.85 -10.59 -18.58
CA GLY A 80 -0.32 -10.56 -17.68
C GLY A 80 -0.03 -11.06 -16.26
N ASP A 81 1.24 -11.03 -15.81
CA ASP A 81 1.66 -11.55 -14.50
C ASP A 81 1.25 -10.65 -13.31
N PHE A 82 0.62 -9.50 -13.58
CA PHE A 82 0.24 -8.52 -12.57
C PHE A 82 -1.27 -8.35 -12.46
N ALA A 83 -1.79 -8.36 -11.24
CA ALA A 83 -3.18 -7.99 -10.97
C ALA A 83 -3.42 -6.49 -11.17
N VAL A 84 -2.46 -5.67 -10.74
CA VAL A 84 -2.43 -4.22 -10.94
C VAL A 84 -0.98 -3.76 -11.04
N TYR A 85 -0.75 -2.72 -11.84
CA TYR A 85 0.53 -2.01 -11.88
C TYR A 85 0.32 -0.50 -11.99
N TRP A 86 1.33 0.26 -11.57
CA TRP A 86 1.36 1.72 -11.63
C TRP A 86 2.77 2.26 -11.60
N ASP A 87 2.94 3.50 -12.04
CA ASP A 87 4.17 4.25 -11.88
C ASP A 87 4.07 5.25 -10.72
N ALA A 88 5.14 5.40 -9.96
CA ALA A 88 5.28 6.41 -8.92
C ALA A 88 6.75 6.77 -8.72
N HIS A 89 7.06 8.04 -8.49
CA HIS A 89 8.43 8.48 -8.15
C HIS A 89 9.53 8.02 -9.14
N GLY A 90 9.20 7.84 -10.41
CA GLY A 90 10.15 7.38 -11.44
C GLY A 90 10.41 5.86 -11.45
N HIS A 91 9.62 5.09 -10.72
CA HIS A 91 9.67 3.63 -10.70
C HIS A 91 8.29 3.03 -10.99
N SER A 92 8.29 1.79 -11.45
CA SER A 92 7.09 0.99 -11.68
C SER A 92 6.91 0.02 -10.54
N TYR A 93 5.65 -0.21 -10.18
CA TYR A 93 5.21 -1.03 -9.07
C TYR A 93 4.09 -1.93 -9.54
N ALA A 94 4.01 -3.14 -9.01
CA ALA A 94 2.91 -4.05 -9.27
C ALA A 94 2.56 -4.93 -8.07
N LEU A 95 1.31 -5.37 -8.04
CA LEU A 95 0.89 -6.52 -7.26
C LEU A 95 0.85 -7.76 -8.17
N PRO A 96 1.50 -8.88 -7.77
CA PRO A 96 1.45 -10.12 -8.53
C PRO A 96 0.02 -10.59 -8.78
N LEU A 97 -0.21 -11.32 -9.88
CA LEU A 97 -1.54 -11.85 -10.21
C LEU A 97 -2.08 -12.79 -9.13
N GLU A 98 -1.19 -13.49 -8.40
CA GLU A 98 -1.57 -14.49 -7.38
C GLU A 98 -2.42 -13.92 -6.23
N ILE A 99 -2.41 -12.60 -6.00
CA ILE A 99 -3.28 -12.00 -4.98
C ILE A 99 -4.77 -12.26 -5.27
N ASN A 100 -5.12 -12.48 -6.54
CA ASN A 100 -6.49 -12.79 -6.92
C ASN A 100 -6.94 -14.13 -6.34
N ASP A 101 -6.04 -15.09 -6.20
CA ASP A 101 -6.35 -16.40 -5.64
C ASP A 101 -6.52 -16.31 -4.12
N ASP A 102 -5.71 -15.50 -3.43
CA ASP A 102 -5.90 -15.20 -2.01
C ASP A 102 -7.24 -14.51 -1.74
N ILE A 103 -7.60 -13.52 -2.56
CA ILE A 103 -8.91 -12.85 -2.46
C ILE A 103 -10.05 -13.85 -2.74
N ARG A 104 -9.94 -14.71 -3.76
CA ARG A 104 -10.96 -15.74 -4.05
C ARG A 104 -11.07 -16.77 -2.93
N ALA A 105 -9.98 -17.04 -2.22
CA ALA A 105 -9.97 -17.89 -1.03
C ALA A 105 -10.58 -17.23 0.22
N GLY A 106 -11.05 -15.98 0.12
CA GLY A 106 -11.66 -15.26 1.25
C GLY A 106 -10.67 -14.55 2.17
N ARG A 107 -9.38 -14.52 1.82
CA ARG A 107 -8.31 -13.93 2.65
C ARG A 107 -8.30 -12.41 2.57
N ALA A 108 -7.69 -11.78 3.58
CA ALA A 108 -7.37 -10.36 3.59
C ALA A 108 -5.97 -10.14 2.98
N VAL A 109 -5.90 -9.52 1.81
CA VAL A 109 -4.65 -9.09 1.18
C VAL A 109 -4.36 -7.65 1.57
N VAL A 110 -3.19 -7.39 2.14
CA VAL A 110 -2.81 -6.07 2.67
C VAL A 110 -1.61 -5.51 1.91
N SER A 111 -1.75 -4.36 1.26
CA SER A 111 -0.64 -3.77 0.52
C SER A 111 -0.59 -2.25 0.54
N ASN A 112 0.64 -1.71 0.55
CA ASN A 112 0.91 -0.29 0.37
C ASN A 112 0.90 0.07 -1.11
N VAL A 113 0.00 0.97 -1.52
CA VAL A 113 -0.19 1.34 -2.93
C VAL A 113 -0.16 2.85 -3.13
N SER A 114 -0.07 3.28 -4.39
CA SER A 114 -0.36 4.67 -4.75
C SER A 114 -1.86 4.94 -4.66
N ARG A 115 -2.25 6.17 -4.32
CA ARG A 115 -3.66 6.60 -4.38
C ARG A 115 -4.24 6.53 -5.80
N THR A 116 -3.38 6.61 -6.81
CA THR A 116 -3.77 6.61 -8.23
C THR A 116 -4.46 5.30 -8.65
N VAL A 117 -4.15 4.18 -7.98
CA VAL A 117 -4.73 2.87 -8.31
C VAL A 117 -6.02 2.55 -7.56
N ILE A 118 -6.43 3.36 -6.57
CA ILE A 118 -7.59 3.05 -5.70
C ILE A 118 -8.86 2.88 -6.53
N ALA A 119 -9.13 3.80 -7.47
CA ALA A 119 -10.36 3.77 -8.25
C ALA A 119 -10.46 2.49 -9.10
N ALA A 120 -9.36 2.10 -9.75
CA ALA A 120 -9.31 0.87 -10.54
C ALA A 120 -9.45 -0.38 -9.67
N LEU A 121 -8.81 -0.40 -8.50
CA LEU A 121 -8.92 -1.51 -7.55
C LEU A 121 -10.34 -1.65 -7.00
N ARG A 122 -11.05 -0.55 -6.73
CA ARG A 122 -12.47 -0.58 -6.33
C ARG A 122 -13.41 -1.09 -7.42
N GLN A 123 -13.01 -1.03 -8.70
CA GLN A 123 -13.75 -1.66 -9.79
C GLN A 123 -13.41 -3.15 -9.96
N ALA A 124 -12.14 -3.52 -9.72
CA ALA A 124 -11.67 -4.88 -9.90
C ALA A 124 -12.02 -5.84 -8.75
N TYR A 125 -12.15 -5.34 -7.52
CA TYR A 125 -12.33 -6.16 -6.31
C TYR A 125 -13.61 -5.81 -5.56
N ALA A 126 -14.32 -6.83 -5.08
CA ALA A 126 -15.61 -6.69 -4.43
C ALA A 126 -15.52 -5.98 -3.07
N ASN A 127 -14.46 -6.25 -2.30
CA ASN A 127 -14.29 -5.75 -0.94
C ASN A 127 -12.96 -5.01 -0.78
N VAL A 128 -12.93 -3.72 -1.13
CA VAL A 128 -11.75 -2.86 -0.97
C VAL A 128 -11.90 -1.98 0.27
N ILE A 129 -10.86 -1.93 1.10
CA ILE A 129 -10.77 -1.04 2.26
C ILE A 129 -9.52 -0.18 2.15
N VAL A 130 -9.69 1.13 2.06
CA VAL A 130 -8.61 2.10 1.97
C VAL A 130 -8.29 2.65 3.36
N VAL A 131 -7.08 2.41 3.83
CA VAL A 131 -6.55 2.93 5.09
C VAL A 131 -5.55 4.05 4.80
N ALA A 132 -5.93 5.29 5.10
CA ALA A 132 -5.02 6.42 5.06
C ALA A 132 -4.24 6.52 6.37
N ILE A 133 -2.94 6.28 6.32
CA ILE A 133 -2.04 6.56 7.45
C ILE A 133 -1.45 7.95 7.21
N THR A 134 -1.66 8.85 8.18
CA THR A 134 -1.16 10.24 8.11
C THR A 134 -0.55 10.66 9.45
N ALA A 135 0.05 11.84 9.52
CA ALA A 135 0.50 12.47 10.76
C ALA A 135 0.35 14.00 10.62
N PRO A 136 0.37 14.75 11.74
CA PRO A 136 0.38 16.21 11.69
C PRO A 136 1.51 16.75 10.77
N PRO A 137 1.29 17.85 10.03
CA PRO A 137 2.25 18.35 9.03
C PRO A 137 3.66 18.60 9.59
N ASP A 138 3.75 19.12 10.81
CA ASP A 138 4.98 19.34 11.57
C ASP A 138 5.70 18.01 11.87
N VAL A 139 4.96 16.97 12.26
CA VAL A 139 5.49 15.62 12.49
C VAL A 139 5.97 14.99 11.17
N LEU A 140 5.21 15.13 10.07
CA LEU A 140 5.63 14.66 8.74
C LEU A 140 6.93 15.32 8.31
N ALA A 141 7.02 16.65 8.44
CA ALA A 141 8.21 17.42 8.11
C ALA A 141 9.42 16.97 8.95
N GLN A 142 9.24 16.80 10.26
CA GLN A 142 10.30 16.34 11.16
C GLN A 142 10.80 14.93 10.78
N ARG A 143 9.89 13.99 10.51
CA ARG A 143 10.24 12.62 10.10
C ARG A 143 10.94 12.58 8.74
N LEU A 144 10.47 13.39 7.79
CA LEU A 144 11.12 13.52 6.48
C LEU A 144 12.53 14.10 6.60
N ALA A 145 12.71 15.15 7.39
CA ALA A 145 14.02 15.75 7.64
C ALA A 145 14.98 14.76 8.33
N ALA A 146 14.48 13.95 9.27
CA ALA A 146 15.28 12.91 9.91
C ALA A 146 15.76 11.85 8.90
N ARG A 147 14.91 11.44 7.96
CA ARG A 147 15.28 10.46 6.91
C ARG A 147 16.23 11.04 5.86
N ALA A 148 16.06 12.31 5.49
CA ALA A 148 16.94 13.00 4.55
C ALA A 148 18.36 13.21 5.11
N ARG A 149 18.51 13.34 6.43
CA ARG A 149 19.86 13.33 7.05
C ARG A 149 20.61 12.01 6.87
N HIS A 150 19.93 10.95 6.41
CA HIS A 150 20.53 9.66 6.08
C HIS A 150 20.63 9.40 4.55
N THR A 151 20.13 10.30 3.68
CA THR A 151 20.25 10.19 2.21
C THR A 151 20.08 11.56 1.53
N ASP A 152 20.98 11.92 0.62
CA ASP A 152 20.98 13.21 -0.10
C ASP A 152 19.75 13.35 -1.02
N GLY A 153 18.78 14.19 -0.66
CA GLY A 153 17.61 14.45 -1.50
C GLY A 153 16.65 15.53 -0.99
N ASN A 154 16.09 16.33 -1.91
CA ASN A 154 15.38 17.58 -1.65
C ASN A 154 14.00 17.39 -0.96
N ILE A 155 13.78 18.08 0.17
CA ILE A 155 12.65 17.90 1.11
C ILE A 155 11.37 18.61 0.63
N ALA A 156 11.50 19.75 -0.06
CA ALA A 156 10.38 20.64 -0.36
C ALA A 156 9.32 20.01 -1.29
N ASP A 157 9.77 19.27 -2.31
CA ASP A 157 8.88 18.63 -3.29
C ASP A 157 8.05 17.48 -2.69
N ARG A 158 8.53 16.86 -1.60
CA ARG A 158 7.86 15.76 -0.90
C ARG A 158 6.77 16.27 0.05
N LEU A 159 6.98 17.44 0.64
CA LEU A 159 6.06 18.06 1.61
C LEU A 159 4.87 18.75 0.95
N ALA A 160 5.06 19.36 -0.24
CA ALA A 160 3.96 20.04 -0.95
C ALA A 160 2.91 19.07 -1.54
N ARG A 161 3.30 17.82 -1.85
CA ARG A 161 2.42 16.80 -2.44
C ARG A 161 1.58 16.03 -1.41
N SER A 162 1.81 16.24 -0.11
CA SER A 162 1.36 15.36 0.96
C SER A 162 0.13 15.83 1.73
N VAL A 163 -0.36 17.06 1.51
CA VAL A 163 -1.32 17.67 2.45
C VAL A 163 -2.81 17.49 2.08
N ASP A 164 -3.22 17.41 0.81
CA ASP A 164 -4.67 17.54 0.51
C ASP A 164 -5.46 16.28 0.13
N ASP A 165 -4.88 15.25 -0.51
CA ASP A 165 -5.72 14.29 -1.26
C ASP A 165 -5.90 12.90 -0.65
N ALA A 166 -5.12 12.52 0.38
CA ALA A 166 -5.12 11.14 0.86
C ALA A 166 -6.34 10.77 1.72
N SER A 167 -6.93 11.75 2.42
CA SER A 167 -8.03 11.53 3.36
C SER A 167 -9.40 11.48 2.69
N ALA A 168 -9.55 12.15 1.53
CA ALA A 168 -10.86 12.36 0.91
C ALA A 168 -11.52 11.07 0.39
N ASN A 169 -10.76 10.01 0.17
CA ASN A 169 -11.24 8.72 -0.37
C ASN A 169 -10.88 7.51 0.52
N ALA A 170 -10.53 7.75 1.79
CA ALA A 170 -10.18 6.69 2.72
C ALA A 170 -11.40 6.20 3.51
N ASP A 171 -11.51 4.88 3.68
CA ASP A 171 -12.55 4.27 4.52
C ASP A 171 -12.17 4.36 6.01
N VAL A 172 -10.86 4.33 6.31
CA VAL A 172 -10.32 4.50 7.65
C VAL A 172 -9.10 5.43 7.60
N THR A 173 -9.01 6.37 8.55
CA THR A 173 -7.82 7.20 8.72
C THR A 173 -7.13 6.89 10.05
N ILE A 174 -5.84 6.58 10.01
CA ILE A 174 -4.97 6.40 11.17
C ILE A 174 -4.05 7.62 11.28
N LEU A 175 -4.27 8.44 12.30
CA LEU A 175 -3.40 9.56 12.65
C LEU A 175 -2.21 9.06 13.49
N ASN A 176 -1.10 8.74 12.83
CA ASN A 176 0.13 8.21 13.43
C ASN A 176 0.97 9.29 14.14
N ALA A 177 0.36 9.93 15.15
CA ALA A 177 0.97 10.95 16.00
C ALA A 177 1.54 10.40 17.32
N GLY A 178 1.16 9.17 17.70
CA GLY A 178 1.59 8.51 18.93
C GLY A 178 2.58 7.37 18.70
N SER A 179 2.55 6.37 19.60
CA SER A 179 3.38 5.17 19.48
C SER A 179 3.01 4.35 18.24
N ALA A 180 4.03 3.90 17.51
CA ALA A 180 3.85 3.01 16.36
C ALA A 180 3.14 1.69 16.75
N ASP A 181 3.37 1.16 17.96
CA ASP A 181 2.70 -0.06 18.42
C ASP A 181 1.20 0.15 18.61
N TYR A 182 0.80 1.32 19.12
CA TYR A 182 -0.61 1.66 19.29
C TYR A 182 -1.33 1.74 17.94
N HIS A 183 -0.75 2.47 16.99
CA HIS A 183 -1.33 2.62 15.65
C HIS A 183 -1.20 1.35 14.80
N GLY A 184 -0.19 0.51 15.05
CA GLY A 184 -0.05 -0.82 14.46
C GLY A 184 -1.21 -1.73 14.86
N ARG A 185 -1.61 -1.72 16.14
CA ARG A 185 -2.81 -2.44 16.60
C ARG A 185 -4.10 -1.93 15.95
N GLN A 186 -4.21 -0.62 15.70
CA GLN A 186 -5.35 -0.07 14.96
C GLN A 186 -5.41 -0.63 13.53
N LEU A 187 -4.26 -0.69 12.84
CA LEU A 187 -4.20 -1.28 11.50
C LEU A 187 -4.58 -2.77 11.51
N VAL A 188 -4.09 -3.55 12.49
CA VAL A 188 -4.44 -4.98 12.64
C VAL A 188 -5.95 -5.18 12.81
N ARG A 189 -6.62 -4.34 13.61
CA ARG A 189 -8.09 -4.41 13.76
C ARG A 189 -8.82 -4.22 12.44
N VAL A 190 -8.38 -3.26 11.62
CA VAL A 190 -8.95 -3.03 10.28
C VAL A 190 -8.73 -4.23 9.38
N ILE A 191 -7.52 -4.81 9.39
CA ILE A 191 -7.15 -6.00 8.62
C ILE A 191 -8.04 -7.20 8.99
N ARG A 192 -8.24 -7.44 10.29
CA ARG A 192 -9.09 -8.53 10.81
C ARG A 192 -10.59 -8.26 10.74
N ASN A 193 -11.00 -7.08 10.26
CA ASN A 193 -12.39 -6.64 10.24
C ASN A 193 -13.03 -6.62 11.65
N GLU A 194 -12.24 -6.35 12.67
CA GLU A 194 -12.72 -6.31 14.05
C GLU A 194 -13.48 -5.01 14.30
N SER A 195 -14.67 -5.11 14.89
CA SER A 195 -15.43 -3.92 15.32
C SER A 195 -14.68 -3.17 16.42
N TRP A 196 -14.68 -1.84 16.35
CA TRP A 196 -14.26 -1.00 17.46
C TRP A 196 -15.28 -1.19 18.60
N ARG A 197 -14.96 -2.00 19.60
CA ARG A 197 -15.70 -1.96 20.86
C ARG A 197 -15.20 -0.74 21.63
N GLU A 198 -16.09 0.24 21.82
CA GLU A 198 -15.92 1.38 22.73
C GLU A 198 -15.72 0.92 24.18
#